data_AF-N8XBD9-F1
#
_entry.id   AF-N8XBD9-F1
#
_cell.length_a   1.000
_cell.length_b   1.000
_cell.length_c   1.000
_cell.angle_alpha   90.00
_cell.angle_beta   90.00
_cell.angle_gamma   90.00
#
_symmetry.space_group_name_H-M   'P 1'
#
loop_
_entity.id
_entity.type
_entity.pdbx_description
1 polymer ?
#
loop_
_entity_poly.entity_id
_entity_poly.type
_entity_poly.pdbx_seq_one_letter_code
_entity_poly.pdbx_strand_id
1 'polypeptide(L)'
;MDLNMYITNKFKNFNEFLETHWHDYPNKYKEIQTLLFFQAYTTTPFSDKFEINIYQALKYPTLRHYFQQIEKYINTPPKQLFPSSFHRPYEHILNELKYLSFYQDPFEVHKKLEKIRDTFNKISIPVLSHDIYRDILQQLSASFEYIADPKVANELKTKLIYQWQDIHNLETVTAYKSLEKIKNTLKNYQQIAHSDFYLNLIQLGENQRVEFKERTTDLLTNRKSDKWVKACFAFMNTRNGYVFIGVADDLKIVGIEQELAEHFNDSLDLMKRSLIDKLAHESNKISNIYTTLEEIQIQGKTILVFKCNKSDRPLYYKGELFMRTNGQTTRVPPELIESFRVEFYC
;
A
#
# COMPACT_ATOMS: atom_id res chain seq x y z
N MET A 1 -22.36 -0.93 -51.08
CA MET A 1 -21.24 -0.39 -50.28
C MET A 1 -21.13 -1.25 -49.05
N ASP A 2 -19.93 -1.75 -48.71
CA ASP A 2 -19.74 -2.57 -47.50
C ASP A 2 -20.10 -1.76 -46.25
N LEU A 3 -20.69 -2.40 -45.24
CA LEU A 3 -21.08 -1.76 -43.99
C LEU A 3 -19.85 -1.25 -43.24
N ASN A 4 -18.75 -2.01 -43.25
CA ASN A 4 -17.47 -1.57 -42.68
C ASN A 4 -16.98 -0.31 -43.40
N MET A 5 -16.87 -0.35 -44.74
CA MET A 5 -16.44 0.81 -45.52
C MET A 5 -17.40 2.01 -45.45
N TYR A 6 -18.69 1.82 -45.16
CA TYR A 6 -19.62 2.90 -44.84
C TYR A 6 -19.32 3.51 -43.47
N ILE A 7 -19.12 2.68 -42.44
CA ILE A 7 -18.79 3.10 -41.07
C ILE A 7 -17.43 3.77 -41.01
N THR A 8 -16.38 3.22 -41.62
CA THR A 8 -15.03 3.83 -41.68
C THR A 8 -15.06 5.21 -42.34
N ASN A 9 -15.78 5.37 -43.46
CA ASN A 9 -15.91 6.69 -44.11
C ASN A 9 -16.76 7.66 -43.27
N LYS A 10 -17.80 7.18 -42.57
CA LYS A 10 -18.51 7.99 -41.56
C LYS A 10 -17.59 8.42 -40.42
N PHE A 11 -16.75 7.53 -39.90
CA PHE A 11 -15.80 7.82 -38.82
C PHE A 11 -14.73 8.83 -39.24
N LYS A 12 -14.14 8.67 -40.44
CA LYS A 12 -13.16 9.61 -41.01
C LYS A 12 -13.76 11.01 -41.15
N ASN A 13 -14.91 11.13 -41.83
CA ASN A 13 -15.60 12.40 -42.02
C ASN A 13 -16.06 13.03 -40.69
N PHE A 14 -16.31 12.23 -39.64
CA PHE A 14 -16.69 12.71 -38.31
C PHE A 14 -15.48 13.15 -37.47
N ASN A 15 -14.31 12.53 -37.64
CA ASN A 15 -13.05 12.99 -37.06
C ASN A 15 -12.60 14.32 -37.69
N GLU A 16 -12.62 14.43 -39.02
CA GLU A 16 -12.31 15.68 -39.74
C GLU A 16 -13.28 16.80 -39.31
N PHE A 17 -14.57 16.48 -39.14
CA PHE A 17 -15.54 17.42 -38.57
C PHE A 17 -15.22 17.80 -37.11
N LEU A 18 -14.79 16.85 -36.28
CA LEU A 18 -14.49 17.08 -34.87
C LEU A 18 -13.24 17.94 -34.67
N GLU A 19 -12.13 17.67 -35.36
CA GLU A 19 -10.92 18.50 -35.30
C GLU A 19 -11.24 19.97 -35.64
N THR A 20 -12.15 20.19 -36.59
CA THR A 20 -12.59 21.51 -37.05
C THR A 20 -13.56 22.22 -36.07
N HIS A 21 -14.34 21.49 -35.25
CA HIS A 21 -15.45 22.05 -34.45
C HIS A 21 -15.45 21.62 -32.96
N TRP A 22 -14.33 21.17 -32.39
CA TRP A 22 -14.32 20.56 -31.05
C TRP A 22 -14.72 21.50 -29.89
N HIS A 23 -14.59 22.82 -30.08
CA HIS A 23 -14.99 23.83 -29.10
C HIS A 23 -16.51 23.92 -28.90
N ASP A 24 -17.30 23.62 -29.94
CA ASP A 24 -18.74 23.94 -29.98
C ASP A 24 -19.64 22.79 -29.48
N TYR A 25 -19.14 21.55 -29.43
CA TYR A 25 -19.97 20.34 -29.23
C TYR A 25 -19.50 19.40 -28.10
N PRO A 26 -19.41 19.86 -26.84
CA PRO A 26 -18.93 19.07 -25.70
C PRO A 26 -19.76 17.80 -25.40
N ASN A 27 -21.00 17.72 -25.91
CA ASN A 27 -21.85 16.54 -25.72
C ASN A 27 -21.39 15.30 -26.50
N LYS A 28 -20.49 15.41 -27.50
CA LYS A 28 -19.90 14.27 -28.20
C LYS A 28 -18.75 13.59 -27.44
N TYR A 29 -18.09 14.26 -26.50
CA TYR A 29 -16.98 13.66 -25.74
C TYR A 29 -17.43 12.40 -24.99
N LYS A 30 -18.64 12.46 -24.42
CA LYS A 30 -19.24 11.30 -23.77
C LYS A 30 -19.70 10.23 -24.77
N GLU A 31 -19.65 10.41 -26.09
CA GLU A 31 -20.09 9.42 -27.10
C GLU A 31 -18.95 8.55 -27.61
N ILE A 32 -17.72 9.10 -27.60
CA ILE A 32 -16.40 8.43 -27.57
C ILE A 32 -16.23 7.62 -26.26
N GLN A 33 -17.39 7.25 -25.73
CA GLN A 33 -17.80 6.93 -24.40
C GLN A 33 -19.28 6.34 -24.43
N THR A 34 -19.82 5.46 -25.29
CA THR A 34 -20.87 4.44 -24.84
C THR A 34 -20.66 3.04 -25.36
N LEU A 35 -19.41 2.66 -25.30
CA LEU A 35 -18.89 1.74 -26.23
C LEU A 35 -17.73 0.82 -25.52
N LEU A 36 -16.94 1.22 -24.48
CA LEU A 36 -15.61 0.60 -24.05
C LEU A 36 -15.73 -0.66 -23.25
N PHE A 37 -16.60 -0.66 -22.25
CA PHE A 37 -16.75 -1.87 -21.46
C PHE A 37 -17.55 -2.91 -22.26
N PHE A 38 -17.98 -2.59 -23.49
CA PHE A 38 -18.19 -3.62 -24.50
C PHE A 38 -16.85 -4.13 -25.08
N GLN A 39 -15.88 -3.28 -25.49
CA GLN A 39 -14.50 -3.71 -25.78
C GLN A 39 -13.78 -4.44 -24.60
N ALA A 40 -14.18 -4.22 -23.33
CA ALA A 40 -13.60 -4.89 -22.14
C ALA A 40 -14.44 -6.05 -21.56
N TYR A 41 -15.75 -6.14 -21.82
CA TYR A 41 -16.64 -7.19 -21.28
C TYR A 41 -17.62 -7.81 -22.30
N THR A 42 -17.55 -7.52 -23.61
CA THR A 42 -18.17 -8.38 -24.62
C THR A 42 -17.22 -9.49 -25.07
N THR A 43 -17.79 -10.53 -25.65
CA THR A 43 -17.01 -11.57 -26.33
C THR A 43 -16.34 -11.00 -27.57
N THR A 44 -15.15 -11.50 -27.93
CA THR A 44 -14.35 -11.04 -29.07
C THR A 44 -15.17 -10.87 -30.36
N PRO A 45 -16.02 -11.84 -30.79
CA PRO A 45 -16.85 -11.72 -32.00
C PRO A 45 -17.92 -10.62 -31.97
N PHE A 46 -18.11 -9.95 -30.83
CA PHE A 46 -19.02 -8.82 -30.66
C PHE A 46 -18.24 -7.50 -30.56
N SER A 47 -17.08 -7.49 -29.89
CA SER A 47 -16.17 -6.34 -29.88
C SER A 47 -15.68 -6.00 -31.30
N ASP A 48 -15.25 -7.01 -32.06
CA ASP A 48 -14.78 -6.89 -33.45
C ASP A 48 -15.89 -6.48 -34.44
N LYS A 49 -17.16 -6.54 -34.00
CA LYS A 49 -18.35 -6.33 -34.84
C LYS A 49 -18.97 -4.95 -34.70
N PHE A 50 -18.63 -4.21 -33.65
CA PHE A 50 -19.30 -2.94 -33.32
C PHE A 50 -18.36 -1.77 -32.92
N GLU A 51 -17.07 -1.99 -32.63
CA GLU A 51 -15.99 -0.98 -32.41
C GLU A 51 -16.26 0.15 -31.37
N ILE A 52 -15.88 -0.03 -30.09
CA ILE A 52 -16.61 0.68 -29.03
C ILE A 52 -15.78 1.15 -27.72
N ASN A 53 -15.86 2.46 -27.22
CA ASN A 53 -15.40 3.19 -25.93
C ASN A 53 -16.53 3.89 -24.95
N ILE A 54 -16.67 3.94 -23.55
CA ILE A 54 -17.92 3.67 -22.63
C ILE A 54 -18.97 4.62 -21.87
N TYR A 55 -18.76 5.86 -21.40
CA TYR A 55 -19.63 6.59 -20.40
C TYR A 55 -21.04 7.29 -20.63
N GLN A 56 -21.53 7.74 -21.79
CA GLN A 56 -22.84 8.36 -22.09
C GLN A 56 -24.11 7.57 -21.72
N ALA A 57 -24.02 6.25 -21.52
CA ALA A 57 -25.08 5.32 -21.88
C ALA A 57 -26.45 5.61 -21.29
N LEU A 58 -26.44 6.15 -20.08
CA LEU A 58 -27.59 6.31 -19.21
C LEU A 58 -28.29 7.67 -19.41
N LYS A 59 -27.89 8.47 -20.42
CA LYS A 59 -28.50 9.78 -20.71
C LYS A 59 -29.08 9.96 -22.12
N TYR A 60 -29.02 8.96 -23.00
CA TYR A 60 -29.53 9.05 -24.38
C TYR A 60 -30.41 7.84 -24.75
N PRO A 61 -31.62 8.03 -25.34
CA PRO A 61 -32.55 6.94 -25.62
C PRO A 61 -32.00 5.83 -26.52
N THR A 62 -31.15 6.18 -27.49
CA THR A 62 -30.45 5.26 -28.39
C THR A 62 -29.62 4.22 -27.65
N LEU A 63 -28.98 4.60 -26.53
CA LEU A 63 -28.02 3.74 -25.85
C LEU A 63 -28.69 2.79 -24.86
N ARG A 64 -29.84 3.19 -24.30
CA ARG A 64 -30.77 2.25 -23.64
C ARG A 64 -31.25 1.16 -24.61
N HIS A 65 -31.58 1.54 -25.84
CA HIS A 65 -32.00 0.60 -26.88
C HIS A 65 -30.89 -0.39 -27.25
N TYR A 66 -29.65 0.06 -27.43
CA TYR A 66 -28.51 -0.85 -27.65
C TYR A 66 -28.25 -1.78 -26.46
N PHE A 67 -28.26 -1.27 -25.22
CA PHE A 67 -28.08 -2.10 -24.02
C PHE A 67 -29.13 -3.22 -23.94
N GLN A 68 -30.41 -2.90 -24.19
CA GLN A 68 -31.50 -3.90 -24.22
C GLN A 68 -31.36 -4.93 -25.35
N GLN A 69 -30.70 -4.60 -26.46
CA GLN A 69 -30.37 -5.58 -27.50
C GLN A 69 -29.16 -6.48 -27.16
N ILE A 70 -28.29 -6.05 -26.23
CA ILE A 70 -27.03 -6.74 -25.91
C ILE A 70 -27.10 -7.49 -24.57
N GLU A 71 -27.99 -7.11 -23.64
CA GLU A 71 -28.20 -7.74 -22.33
C GLU A 71 -28.37 -9.28 -22.43
N LYS A 72 -29.08 -9.76 -23.45
CA LYS A 72 -29.26 -11.19 -23.77
C LYS A 72 -27.98 -11.96 -24.16
N TYR A 73 -26.84 -11.29 -24.30
CA TYR A 73 -25.52 -11.87 -24.57
C TYR A 73 -24.54 -11.69 -23.39
N ILE A 74 -24.95 -11.02 -22.31
CA ILE A 74 -24.14 -10.86 -21.10
C ILE A 74 -24.53 -11.97 -20.10
N ASN A 75 -23.71 -13.02 -20.01
CA ASN A 75 -23.97 -14.17 -19.15
C ASN A 75 -23.98 -13.84 -17.63
N THR A 76 -23.48 -12.67 -17.23
CA THR A 76 -23.49 -12.16 -15.85
C THR A 76 -24.64 -11.16 -15.66
N PRO A 77 -25.62 -11.41 -14.77
CA PRO A 77 -26.73 -10.48 -14.56
C PRO A 77 -26.27 -9.06 -14.18
N PRO A 78 -26.90 -7.98 -14.68
CA PRO A 78 -26.50 -6.61 -14.35
C PRO A 78 -26.45 -6.30 -12.85
N LYS A 79 -27.28 -6.97 -12.04
CA LYS A 79 -27.28 -6.87 -10.56
C LYS A 79 -26.01 -7.41 -9.89
N GLN A 80 -25.20 -8.21 -10.59
CA GLN A 80 -23.91 -8.71 -10.12
C GLN A 80 -22.75 -7.84 -10.61
N LEU A 81 -22.86 -7.23 -11.81
CA LEU A 81 -21.90 -6.23 -12.30
C LEU A 81 -22.02 -4.90 -11.53
N PHE A 82 -23.25 -4.49 -11.20
CA PHE A 82 -23.58 -3.27 -10.47
C PHE A 82 -24.39 -3.59 -9.20
N PRO A 83 -23.74 -4.07 -8.13
CA PRO A 83 -24.43 -4.49 -6.92
C PRO A 83 -25.07 -3.31 -6.17
N SER A 84 -26.40 -3.29 -6.07
CA SER A 84 -27.14 -2.30 -5.28
C SER A 84 -26.84 -2.38 -3.77
N SER A 85 -26.29 -3.51 -3.31
CA SER A 85 -25.70 -3.74 -1.99
C SER A 85 -24.33 -3.05 -1.78
N PHE A 86 -23.73 -2.50 -2.83
CA PHE A 86 -22.61 -1.56 -2.75
C PHE A 86 -23.11 -0.12 -2.86
N HIS A 87 -23.80 0.21 -3.97
CA HIS A 87 -24.09 1.61 -4.33
C HIS A 87 -24.88 2.37 -3.26
N ARG A 88 -25.98 1.80 -2.72
CA ARG A 88 -26.82 2.47 -1.70
C ARG A 88 -26.08 2.79 -0.39
N PRO A 89 -25.43 1.82 0.30
CA PRO A 89 -24.65 2.14 1.49
C PRO A 89 -23.43 3.03 1.19
N TYR A 90 -22.80 2.90 0.02
CA TYR A 90 -21.70 3.78 -0.39
C TYR A 90 -22.15 5.26 -0.55
N GLU A 91 -23.29 5.51 -1.20
CA GLU A 91 -23.88 6.86 -1.28
C GLU A 91 -24.20 7.42 0.11
N HIS A 92 -24.71 6.60 1.04
CA HIS A 92 -24.94 7.05 2.42
C HIS A 92 -23.64 7.43 3.13
N ILE A 93 -22.57 6.63 2.98
CA ILE A 93 -21.24 6.90 3.52
C ILE A 93 -20.67 8.21 2.96
N LEU A 94 -20.74 8.46 1.64
CA LEU A 94 -20.25 9.70 1.06
C LEU A 94 -20.98 10.93 1.62
N ASN A 95 -22.28 10.82 1.90
CA ASN A 95 -23.06 11.88 2.53
C ASN A 95 -22.68 12.09 4.01
N GLU A 96 -22.50 11.04 4.81
CA GLU A 96 -22.04 11.20 6.20
C GLU A 96 -20.59 11.73 6.29
N LEU A 97 -19.69 11.30 5.39
CA LEU A 97 -18.35 11.87 5.25
C LEU A 97 -18.39 13.37 4.90
N LYS A 98 -19.30 13.78 4.00
CA LYS A 98 -19.52 15.20 3.68
C LYS A 98 -19.97 16.01 4.90
N TYR A 99 -20.79 15.42 5.79
CA TYR A 99 -21.14 16.09 7.05
C TYR A 99 -19.96 16.11 8.02
N LEU A 100 -19.12 15.07 8.03
CA LEU A 100 -17.97 14.94 8.93
C LEU A 100 -16.96 16.09 8.82
N SER A 101 -16.73 16.65 7.62
CA SER A 101 -15.81 17.79 7.42
C SER A 101 -16.21 19.10 8.11
N PHE A 102 -17.44 19.21 8.64
CA PHE A 102 -17.89 20.36 9.41
C PHE A 102 -17.67 20.20 10.93
N TYR A 103 -17.28 19.02 11.41
CA TYR A 103 -17.03 18.76 12.83
C TYR A 103 -15.52 18.91 13.14
N GLN A 104 -15.21 19.68 14.18
CA GLN A 104 -13.84 19.88 14.67
C GLN A 104 -13.58 19.16 16.01
N ASP A 105 -14.63 18.78 16.73
CA ASP A 105 -14.54 18.06 18.00
C ASP A 105 -14.15 16.58 17.77
N PRO A 106 -13.06 16.07 18.38
CA PRO A 106 -12.62 14.69 18.17
C PRO A 106 -13.62 13.62 18.62
N PHE A 107 -14.43 13.88 19.64
CA PHE A 107 -15.36 12.90 20.19
C PHE A 107 -16.58 12.71 19.27
N GLU A 108 -17.21 13.79 18.81
CA GLU A 108 -18.29 13.72 17.81
C GLU A 108 -17.78 13.21 16.45
N VAL A 109 -16.55 13.54 16.03
CA VAL A 109 -15.92 12.97 14.82
C VAL A 109 -15.77 11.44 14.95
N HIS A 110 -15.25 10.94 16.07
CA HIS A 110 -15.10 9.50 16.29
C HIS A 110 -16.46 8.78 16.36
N LYS A 111 -17.40 9.33 17.14
CA LYS A 111 -18.78 8.84 17.28
C LYS A 111 -19.58 8.86 15.96
N LYS A 112 -19.24 9.76 15.03
CA LYS A 112 -19.75 9.75 13.65
C LYS A 112 -19.06 8.68 12.79
N LEU A 113 -17.73 8.57 12.84
CA LEU A 113 -16.98 7.55 12.11
C LEU A 113 -17.44 6.11 12.42
N GLU A 114 -17.76 5.79 13.67
CA GLU A 114 -18.30 4.46 14.00
C GLU A 114 -19.66 4.16 13.34
N LYS A 115 -20.54 5.17 13.20
CA LYS A 115 -21.81 5.00 12.44
C LYS A 115 -21.57 4.82 10.93
N ILE A 116 -20.50 5.40 10.41
CA ILE A 116 -20.06 5.21 9.02
C ILE A 116 -19.49 3.79 8.85
N ARG A 117 -18.69 3.31 9.81
CA ARG A 117 -18.19 1.92 9.87
C ARG A 117 -19.32 0.90 9.97
N ASP A 118 -20.35 1.16 10.77
CA ASP A 118 -21.58 0.36 10.83
C ASP A 118 -22.27 0.25 9.46
N THR A 119 -22.18 1.27 8.61
CA THR A 119 -22.76 1.26 7.25
C THR A 119 -21.85 0.54 6.26
N PHE A 120 -20.53 0.75 6.37
CA PHE A 120 -19.49 0.06 5.60
C PHE A 120 -19.53 -1.46 5.80
N ASN A 121 -19.67 -1.92 7.04
CA ASN A 121 -19.74 -3.35 7.38
C ASN A 121 -21.00 -4.06 6.83
N LYS A 122 -21.98 -3.32 6.29
CA LYS A 122 -23.17 -3.85 5.62
C LYS A 122 -23.01 -3.95 4.08
N ILE A 123 -21.89 -3.47 3.53
CA ILE A 123 -21.61 -3.55 2.09
C ILE A 123 -21.29 -5.01 1.71
N SER A 124 -21.86 -5.47 0.59
CA SER A 124 -21.52 -6.76 -0.01
C SER A 124 -21.38 -6.65 -1.52
N ILE A 125 -20.30 -7.27 -2.04
CA ILE A 125 -19.90 -7.25 -3.45
C ILE A 125 -19.92 -8.71 -3.96
N PRO A 126 -20.76 -9.05 -4.95
CA PRO A 126 -20.71 -10.34 -5.64
C PRO A 126 -19.34 -10.67 -6.26
N VAL A 127 -19.05 -11.97 -6.40
CA VAL A 127 -17.75 -12.46 -6.92
C VAL A 127 -17.43 -11.92 -8.33
N LEU A 128 -18.45 -11.71 -9.16
CA LEU A 128 -18.36 -11.26 -10.55
C LEU A 128 -18.49 -9.72 -10.73
N SER A 129 -18.39 -8.93 -9.67
CA SER A 129 -18.36 -7.47 -9.77
C SER A 129 -16.97 -6.93 -10.14
N HIS A 130 -16.92 -5.72 -10.70
CA HIS A 130 -15.69 -5.03 -11.11
C HIS A 130 -14.75 -4.72 -9.92
N ASP A 131 -13.45 -4.95 -10.07
CA ASP A 131 -12.47 -4.77 -8.98
C ASP A 131 -12.38 -3.36 -8.38
N ILE A 132 -12.84 -2.32 -9.08
CA ILE A 132 -12.89 -0.94 -8.54
C ILE A 132 -13.66 -0.89 -7.21
N TYR A 133 -14.70 -1.71 -7.03
CA TYR A 133 -15.45 -1.76 -5.77
C TYR A 133 -14.59 -2.28 -4.61
N ARG A 134 -13.68 -3.24 -4.86
CA ARG A 134 -12.75 -3.78 -3.85
C ARG A 134 -11.71 -2.74 -3.46
N ASP A 135 -11.11 -2.09 -4.46
CA ASP A 135 -10.19 -0.96 -4.29
C ASP A 135 -10.80 0.15 -3.44
N ILE A 136 -12.04 0.54 -3.74
CA ILE A 136 -12.76 1.58 -3.00
C ILE A 136 -12.96 1.16 -1.54
N LEU A 137 -13.42 -0.06 -1.23
CA LEU A 137 -13.58 -0.48 0.16
C LEU A 137 -12.25 -0.47 0.92
N GLN A 138 -11.16 -0.88 0.28
CA GLN A 138 -9.82 -0.84 0.89
C GLN A 138 -9.40 0.60 1.23
N GLN A 139 -9.50 1.52 0.27
CA GLN A 139 -9.12 2.92 0.49
C GLN A 139 -10.04 3.63 1.48
N LEU A 140 -11.33 3.28 1.51
CA LEU A 140 -12.32 3.86 2.40
C LEU A 140 -12.11 3.39 3.84
N SER A 141 -11.76 2.12 4.06
CA SER A 141 -11.34 1.60 5.37
C SER A 141 -10.10 2.33 5.89
N ALA A 142 -9.05 2.46 5.07
CA ALA A 142 -7.85 3.20 5.43
C ALA A 142 -8.10 4.71 5.63
N SER A 143 -9.11 5.28 4.95
CA SER A 143 -9.55 6.66 5.19
C SER A 143 -10.18 6.85 6.57
N PHE A 144 -10.86 5.83 7.12
CA PHE A 144 -11.39 5.92 8.48
C PHE A 144 -10.27 5.99 9.53
N GLU A 145 -9.19 5.23 9.34
CA GLU A 145 -8.00 5.30 10.21
C GLU A 145 -7.34 6.69 10.13
N TYR A 146 -7.17 7.23 8.91
CA TYR A 146 -6.61 8.56 8.68
C TYR A 146 -7.41 9.71 9.31
N ILE A 147 -8.75 9.64 9.22
CA ILE A 147 -9.62 10.68 9.78
C ILE A 147 -9.74 10.52 11.31
N ALA A 148 -9.61 9.30 11.84
CA ALA A 148 -9.63 9.03 13.28
C ALA A 148 -8.34 9.47 14.01
N ASP A 149 -7.16 9.42 13.38
CA ASP A 149 -5.89 9.75 14.05
C ASP A 149 -5.86 11.22 14.54
N PRO A 150 -5.74 11.49 15.85
CA PRO A 150 -5.66 12.86 16.38
C PRO A 150 -4.39 13.62 15.96
N LYS A 151 -3.34 12.96 15.45
CA LYS A 151 -2.14 13.63 14.94
C LYS A 151 -2.33 14.28 13.58
N VAL A 152 -3.26 13.77 12.76
CA VAL A 152 -3.51 14.31 11.41
C VAL A 152 -4.26 15.64 11.51
N ALA A 153 -3.70 16.70 10.92
CA ALA A 153 -4.32 18.02 10.92
C ALA A 153 -5.69 18.03 10.21
N ASN A 154 -6.67 18.73 10.79
CA ASN A 154 -8.06 18.76 10.31
C ASN A 154 -8.19 19.21 8.84
N GLU A 155 -7.34 20.14 8.37
CA GLU A 155 -7.30 20.55 6.96
C GLU A 155 -7.02 19.39 6.00
N LEU A 156 -6.13 18.48 6.39
CA LEU A 156 -5.75 17.32 5.59
C LEU A 156 -6.86 16.25 5.58
N LYS A 157 -7.53 16.06 6.72
CA LYS A 157 -8.74 15.21 6.83
C LYS A 157 -9.84 15.72 5.90
N THR A 158 -10.14 17.01 5.96
CA THR A 158 -11.12 17.68 5.09
C THR A 158 -10.72 17.61 3.62
N LYS A 159 -9.43 17.76 3.29
CA LYS A 159 -8.91 17.56 1.92
C LYS A 159 -9.13 16.14 1.40
N LEU A 160 -8.96 15.10 2.24
CA LEU A 160 -9.27 13.71 1.86
C LEU A 160 -10.78 13.49 1.68
N ILE A 161 -11.60 14.04 2.58
CA ILE A 161 -13.07 13.98 2.49
C ILE A 161 -13.58 14.61 1.18
N TYR A 162 -13.02 15.74 0.75
CA TYR A 162 -13.39 16.33 -0.55
C TYR A 162 -12.99 15.45 -1.74
N GLN A 163 -11.83 14.78 -1.70
CA GLN A 163 -11.45 13.83 -2.76
C GLN A 163 -12.45 12.66 -2.88
N TRP A 164 -13.05 12.22 -1.78
CA TRP A 164 -14.11 11.20 -1.80
C TRP A 164 -15.41 11.69 -2.48
N GLN A 165 -15.74 12.99 -2.42
CA GLN A 165 -16.93 13.54 -3.07
C GLN A 165 -16.85 13.46 -4.62
N ASP A 166 -15.65 13.61 -5.19
CA ASP A 166 -15.40 13.45 -6.64
C ASP A 166 -15.71 12.02 -7.14
N ILE A 167 -15.78 11.04 -6.23
CA ILE A 167 -15.98 9.61 -6.50
C ILE A 167 -17.47 9.23 -6.32
N HIS A 168 -18.40 10.20 -6.30
CA HIS A 168 -19.83 9.88 -6.31
C HIS A 168 -20.25 9.17 -7.60
N ASN A 169 -19.71 9.58 -8.76
CA ASN A 169 -19.86 8.83 -10.00
C ASN A 169 -18.63 7.95 -10.22
N LEU A 170 -18.60 6.83 -9.49
CA LEU A 170 -17.55 5.79 -9.41
C LEU A 170 -16.83 5.52 -10.73
N GLU A 171 -17.62 5.49 -11.80
CA GLU A 171 -17.20 5.03 -13.09
C GLU A 171 -16.38 6.14 -13.82
N THR A 172 -16.59 7.43 -13.53
CA THR A 172 -15.95 8.53 -14.28
C THR A 172 -14.41 8.59 -14.18
N VAL A 173 -13.75 9.10 -15.23
CA VAL A 173 -12.30 9.40 -15.23
C VAL A 173 -11.91 10.34 -14.08
N THR A 174 -12.81 11.23 -13.64
CA THR A 174 -12.64 12.06 -12.43
C THR A 174 -12.60 11.24 -11.15
N ALA A 175 -13.49 10.24 -11.01
CA ALA A 175 -13.49 9.34 -9.86
C ALA A 175 -12.21 8.49 -9.80
N TYR A 176 -11.74 7.93 -10.92
CA TYR A 176 -10.45 7.23 -10.99
C TYR A 176 -9.27 8.14 -10.57
N LYS A 177 -9.20 9.37 -11.11
CA LYS A 177 -8.15 10.34 -10.76
C LYS A 177 -8.19 10.78 -9.30
N SER A 178 -9.37 10.86 -8.67
CA SER A 178 -9.46 11.18 -7.25
C SER A 178 -9.22 9.96 -6.35
N LEU A 179 -9.59 8.74 -6.76
CA LEU A 179 -9.18 7.50 -6.10
C LEU A 179 -7.65 7.33 -6.07
N GLU A 180 -6.96 7.72 -7.15
CA GLU A 180 -5.50 7.73 -7.21
C GLU A 180 -4.88 8.76 -6.25
N LYS A 181 -5.44 9.98 -6.14
CA LYS A 181 -5.01 10.97 -5.13
C LYS A 181 -5.21 10.46 -3.70
N ILE A 182 -6.30 9.75 -3.45
CA ILE A 182 -6.60 9.14 -2.14
C ILE A 182 -5.57 8.05 -1.84
N LYS A 183 -5.35 7.10 -2.76
CA LYS A 183 -4.30 6.07 -2.65
C LYS A 183 -2.93 6.66 -2.30
N ASN A 184 -2.53 7.72 -3.02
CA ASN A 184 -1.25 8.40 -2.77
C ASN A 184 -1.23 9.15 -1.42
N THR A 185 -2.34 9.80 -1.02
CA THR A 185 -2.44 10.50 0.29
C THR A 185 -2.34 9.50 1.45
N LEU A 186 -3.06 8.38 1.37
CA LEU A 186 -3.07 7.33 2.38
C LEU A 186 -1.74 6.57 2.45
N LYS A 187 -1.12 6.26 1.30
CA LYS A 187 0.22 5.68 1.23
C LYS A 187 1.26 6.58 1.89
N ASN A 188 1.23 7.88 1.60
CA ASN A 188 2.16 8.84 2.22
C ASN A 188 1.94 8.94 3.73
N TYR A 189 0.70 8.93 4.20
CA TYR A 189 0.38 8.86 5.64
C TYR A 189 0.91 7.58 6.29
N GLN A 190 0.70 6.41 5.67
CA GLN A 190 1.23 5.14 6.18
C GLN A 190 2.76 5.15 6.23
N GLN A 191 3.43 5.73 5.24
CA GLN A 191 4.89 5.90 5.26
C GLN A 191 5.38 6.87 6.35
N ILE A 192 4.66 7.97 6.59
CA ILE A 192 4.96 8.91 7.69
C ILE A 192 4.76 8.24 9.05
N ALA A 193 3.62 7.61 9.29
CA ALA A 193 3.32 6.91 10.55
C ALA A 193 4.30 5.75 10.82
N HIS A 194 4.77 5.06 9.78
CA HIS A 194 5.81 4.03 9.88
C HIS A 194 7.19 4.64 10.20
N SER A 195 7.56 5.78 9.58
CA SER A 195 8.79 6.52 9.89
C SER A 195 8.77 7.07 11.33
N ASP A 196 7.65 7.65 11.76
CA ASP A 196 7.41 8.12 13.13
C ASP A 196 7.56 6.98 14.14
N PHE A 197 6.99 5.80 13.89
CA PHE A 197 7.14 4.63 14.76
C PHE A 197 8.62 4.30 15.02
N TYR A 198 9.44 4.31 13.98
CA TYR A 198 10.87 4.07 14.09
C TYR A 198 11.64 5.24 14.72
N LEU A 199 11.27 6.49 14.43
CA LEU A 199 11.88 7.66 15.06
C LEU A 199 11.64 7.65 16.58
N ASN A 200 10.45 7.23 17.04
CA ASN A 200 10.17 7.01 18.45
C ASN A 200 11.04 5.88 19.05
N LEU A 201 11.24 4.76 18.33
CA LEU A 201 12.15 3.70 18.77
C LEU A 201 13.62 4.16 18.86
N ILE A 202 14.07 5.05 17.96
CA ILE A 202 15.42 5.64 18.00
C ILE A 202 15.55 6.59 19.20
N GLN A 203 14.53 7.42 19.47
CA GLN A 203 14.51 8.34 20.62
C GLN A 203 14.50 7.63 21.99
N LEU A 204 14.10 6.36 22.06
CA LEU A 204 14.16 5.55 23.28
C LEU A 204 15.56 4.99 23.60
N GLY A 205 16.56 5.18 22.72
CA GLY A 205 17.93 4.71 22.92
C GLY A 205 18.14 3.21 22.69
N GLU A 206 19.41 2.76 22.66
CA GLU A 206 19.72 1.33 22.71
C GLU A 206 19.17 0.73 24.01
N ASN A 207 18.50 -0.41 23.90
CA ASN A 207 17.82 -1.03 25.03
C ASN A 207 17.66 -2.54 24.85
N GLN A 208 16.86 -3.18 25.71
CA GLN A 208 16.64 -4.63 25.65
C GLN A 208 15.95 -5.11 24.36
N ARG A 209 15.36 -4.23 23.54
CA ARG A 209 14.72 -4.53 22.25
C ARG A 209 15.26 -3.73 21.06
N VAL A 210 16.24 -2.87 21.27
CA VAL A 210 16.79 -1.96 20.24
C VAL A 210 18.31 -1.98 20.28
N GLU A 211 18.92 -2.10 19.10
CA GLU A 211 20.36 -1.95 18.83
C GLU A 211 20.51 -0.98 17.65
N PHE A 212 21.44 -0.03 17.75
CA PHE A 212 21.81 0.88 16.66
C PHE A 212 23.20 0.53 16.16
N LYS A 213 23.44 0.55 14.85
CA LYS A 213 24.79 0.45 14.31
C LYS A 213 24.95 1.46 13.18
N GLU A 214 26.04 2.20 13.21
CA GLU A 214 26.27 3.28 12.24
C GLU A 214 26.39 2.73 10.81
N ARG A 215 27.16 1.65 10.63
CA ARG A 215 27.42 0.97 9.35
C ARG A 215 27.51 -0.55 9.53
N THR A 216 27.46 -1.31 8.43
CA THR A 216 27.64 -2.78 8.42
C THR A 216 29.10 -3.22 8.33
N THR A 217 30.00 -2.31 7.91
CA THR A 217 31.46 -2.42 8.07
C THR A 217 31.95 -1.82 9.38
N ASP A 218 33.10 -2.29 9.85
CA ASP A 218 33.78 -1.77 11.04
C ASP A 218 34.59 -0.51 10.67
N LEU A 219 34.27 0.61 11.31
CA LEU A 219 34.81 1.95 11.05
C LEU A 219 36.35 2.02 11.12
N LEU A 220 37.00 1.19 11.95
CA LEU A 220 38.46 1.25 12.17
C LEU A 220 39.25 0.45 11.14
N THR A 221 38.61 -0.45 10.39
CA THR A 221 39.30 -1.38 9.47
C THR A 221 38.71 -1.43 8.07
N ASN A 222 37.56 -0.79 7.84
CA ASN A 222 36.70 -0.89 6.66
C ASN A 222 36.42 -2.33 6.18
N ARG A 223 36.40 -3.30 7.12
CA ARG A 223 36.06 -4.70 6.88
C ARG A 223 34.61 -4.98 7.29
N LYS A 224 33.97 -6.00 6.70
CA LYS A 224 32.60 -6.42 7.06
C LYS A 224 32.53 -6.75 8.56
N SER A 225 31.67 -6.06 9.30
CA SER A 225 31.46 -6.29 10.73
C SER A 225 30.50 -7.47 10.96
N ASP A 226 30.76 -8.25 12.00
CA ASP A 226 29.87 -9.30 12.49
C ASP A 226 29.00 -8.81 13.67
N LYS A 227 29.21 -7.57 14.17
CA LYS A 227 28.51 -7.00 15.35
C LYS A 227 26.99 -6.98 15.16
N TRP A 228 26.51 -6.44 14.05
CA TRP A 228 25.07 -6.38 13.74
C TRP A 228 24.46 -7.77 13.54
N VAL A 229 25.20 -8.72 12.94
CA VAL A 229 24.74 -10.10 12.75
C VAL A 229 24.56 -10.79 14.10
N LYS A 230 25.55 -10.66 15.00
CA LYS A 230 25.49 -11.19 16.36
C LYS A 230 24.32 -10.59 17.16
N ALA A 231 24.00 -9.30 16.96
CA ALA A 231 22.82 -8.66 17.55
C ALA A 231 21.50 -9.27 17.03
N CYS A 232 21.37 -9.49 15.71
CA CYS A 232 20.18 -10.17 15.15
C CYS A 232 19.99 -11.57 15.75
N PHE A 233 21.06 -12.37 15.84
CA PHE A 233 21.01 -13.69 16.48
C PHE A 233 20.68 -13.60 17.99
N ALA A 234 21.24 -12.65 18.74
CA ALA A 234 20.94 -12.44 20.15
C ALA A 234 19.47 -12.08 20.41
N PHE A 235 18.86 -11.27 19.53
CA PHE A 235 17.42 -11.02 19.56
C PHE A 235 16.65 -12.30 19.24
N MET A 236 16.82 -12.90 18.05
CA MET A 236 16.13 -14.14 17.66
C MET A 236 16.17 -15.19 18.77
N ASN A 237 17.33 -15.36 19.42
CA ASN A 237 17.53 -16.35 20.47
C ASN A 237 16.82 -16.07 21.80
N THR A 238 16.41 -14.83 22.10
CA THR A 238 15.86 -14.47 23.42
C THR A 238 14.50 -13.79 23.38
N ARG A 239 14.30 -12.82 22.47
CA ARG A 239 13.14 -11.92 22.44
C ARG A 239 13.05 -11.16 21.12
N ASN A 240 11.84 -10.73 20.77
CA ASN A 240 11.67 -9.84 19.62
C ASN A 240 12.40 -8.49 19.82
N GLY A 241 12.99 -7.96 18.76
CA GLY A 241 13.77 -6.71 18.78
C GLY A 241 14.13 -6.18 17.39
N TYR A 242 14.80 -5.04 17.36
CA TYR A 242 15.14 -4.27 16.17
C TYR A 242 16.65 -3.96 16.14
N VAL A 243 17.30 -4.22 15.01
CA VAL A 243 18.66 -3.71 14.73
C VAL A 243 18.55 -2.66 13.62
N PHE A 244 18.90 -1.42 13.94
CA PHE A 244 18.94 -0.32 12.98
C PHE A 244 20.35 -0.16 12.42
N ILE A 245 20.46 0.17 11.14
CA ILE A 245 21.70 0.40 10.41
C ILE A 245 21.60 1.78 9.74
N GLY A 246 22.60 2.64 9.97
CA GLY A 246 22.56 4.07 9.64
C GLY A 246 22.21 4.96 10.84
N VAL A 247 22.28 4.44 12.07
CA VAL A 247 22.07 5.19 13.32
C VAL A 247 23.30 5.00 14.21
N ALA A 248 23.90 6.10 14.66
CA ALA A 248 25.06 6.05 15.56
C ALA A 248 24.65 5.97 17.03
N ASP A 249 25.60 5.60 17.90
CA ASP A 249 25.39 5.35 19.33
C ASP A 249 24.95 6.64 20.10
N ASP A 250 25.17 7.83 19.52
CA ASP A 250 24.69 9.15 20.00
C ASP A 250 23.26 9.51 19.53
N LEU A 251 22.52 8.53 18.99
CA LEU A 251 21.19 8.64 18.38
C LEU A 251 21.15 9.42 17.05
N LYS A 252 22.32 9.80 16.50
CA LYS A 252 22.40 10.57 15.27
C LYS A 252 22.01 9.74 14.05
N ILE A 253 21.16 10.31 13.22
CA ILE A 253 20.76 9.76 11.92
C ILE A 253 21.94 9.94 10.94
N VAL A 254 22.77 8.91 10.79
CA VAL A 254 23.94 8.92 9.90
C VAL A 254 23.56 8.55 8.48
N GLY A 255 22.65 7.59 8.31
CA GLY A 255 22.22 7.05 7.02
C GLY A 255 23.19 6.00 6.45
N ILE A 256 22.73 5.19 5.50
CA ILE A 256 23.56 4.18 4.82
C ILE A 256 24.22 4.68 3.53
N GLU A 257 23.93 5.91 3.08
CA GLU A 257 24.36 6.46 1.79
C GLU A 257 25.88 6.36 1.56
N GLN A 258 26.69 6.64 2.58
CA GLN A 258 28.15 6.52 2.49
C GLN A 258 28.60 5.08 2.27
N GLU A 259 28.02 4.12 3.00
CA GLU A 259 28.37 2.69 2.83
C GLU A 259 27.88 2.14 1.48
N LEU A 260 26.77 2.70 0.97
CA LEU A 260 26.21 2.37 -0.34
C LEU A 260 27.16 2.76 -1.48
N ALA A 261 27.73 3.97 -1.42
CA ALA A 261 28.74 4.44 -2.36
C ALA A 261 30.09 3.71 -2.20
N GLU A 262 30.54 3.48 -0.96
CA GLU A 262 31.83 2.81 -0.68
C GLU A 262 31.86 1.32 -1.09
N HIS A 263 30.74 0.60 -0.99
CA HIS A 263 30.74 -0.87 -1.05
C HIS A 263 29.65 -1.52 -1.91
N PHE A 264 28.64 -0.78 -2.38
CA PHE A 264 27.47 -1.35 -3.06
C PHE A 264 27.11 -0.68 -4.40
N ASN A 265 28.00 0.16 -4.96
CA ASN A 265 27.81 0.86 -6.23
C ASN A 265 26.47 1.62 -6.29
N ASP A 266 26.13 2.33 -5.20
CA ASP A 266 24.86 3.07 -5.02
C ASP A 266 23.58 2.20 -5.13
N SER A 267 23.72 0.87 -5.10
CA SER A 267 22.60 -0.07 -5.27
C SER A 267 22.06 -0.56 -3.93
N LEU A 268 21.00 0.09 -3.45
CA LEU A 268 20.26 -0.29 -2.24
C LEU A 268 19.81 -1.77 -2.27
N ASP A 269 19.42 -2.25 -3.44
CA ASP A 269 19.04 -3.65 -3.66
C ASP A 269 20.22 -4.62 -3.53
N LEU A 270 21.43 -4.25 -3.98
CA LEU A 270 22.63 -5.05 -3.78
C LEU A 270 23.00 -5.13 -2.29
N MET A 271 22.90 -4.01 -1.57
CA MET A 271 23.12 -3.97 -0.11
C MET A 271 22.13 -4.85 0.62
N LYS A 272 20.82 -4.65 0.44
CA LYS A 272 19.77 -5.47 1.10
C LYS A 272 19.96 -6.96 0.87
N ARG A 273 20.22 -7.38 -0.39
CA ARG A 273 20.49 -8.79 -0.72
C ARG A 273 21.75 -9.30 -0.02
N SER A 274 22.87 -8.58 -0.09
CA SER A 274 24.13 -9.02 0.53
C SER A 274 24.04 -9.14 2.06
N LEU A 275 23.25 -8.30 2.72
CA LEU A 275 23.03 -8.38 4.17
C LEU A 275 22.10 -9.56 4.54
N ILE A 276 21.00 -9.77 3.80
CA ILE A 276 20.12 -10.94 3.97
C ILE A 276 20.91 -12.23 3.73
N ASP A 277 21.69 -12.31 2.65
CA ASP A 277 22.50 -13.48 2.32
C ASP A 277 23.58 -13.75 3.38
N LYS A 278 24.20 -12.71 3.96
CA LYS A 278 25.14 -12.89 5.08
C LYS A 278 24.44 -13.48 6.30
N LEU A 279 23.29 -12.92 6.69
CA LEU A 279 22.51 -13.43 7.83
C LEU A 279 22.04 -14.88 7.61
N ALA A 280 21.58 -15.18 6.39
CA ALA A 280 21.09 -16.49 5.97
C ALA A 280 22.19 -17.56 5.93
N HIS A 281 23.35 -17.25 5.34
CA HIS A 281 24.47 -18.18 5.21
C HIS A 281 24.90 -18.74 6.58
N GLU A 282 24.94 -17.89 7.59
CA GLU A 282 25.44 -18.20 8.93
C GLU A 282 24.44 -19.03 9.77
N SER A 283 23.24 -19.31 9.26
CA SER A 283 22.16 -20.07 9.92
C SER A 283 21.57 -21.22 9.07
N ASN A 284 22.20 -21.58 7.94
CA ASN A 284 21.59 -22.46 6.92
C ASN A 284 20.20 -21.96 6.45
N LYS A 285 20.07 -20.64 6.30
CA LYS A 285 18.87 -19.87 5.90
C LYS A 285 17.73 -19.82 6.93
N ILE A 286 17.87 -20.46 8.10
CA ILE A 286 16.84 -20.51 9.13
C ILE A 286 16.51 -19.11 9.69
N SER A 287 17.49 -18.21 9.79
CA SER A 287 17.29 -16.82 10.23
C SER A 287 16.23 -16.04 9.45
N ASN A 288 16.04 -16.36 8.16
CA ASN A 288 15.12 -15.65 7.28
C ASN A 288 13.64 -15.97 7.58
N ILE A 289 13.37 -17.01 8.37
CA ILE A 289 12.03 -17.31 8.90
C ILE A 289 11.67 -16.33 10.03
N TYR A 290 12.67 -15.90 10.81
CA TYR A 290 12.50 -15.08 12.01
C TYR A 290 12.96 -13.63 11.83
N THR A 291 13.43 -13.23 10.64
CA THR A 291 13.92 -11.87 10.38
C THR A 291 13.33 -11.26 9.12
N THR A 292 12.82 -10.03 9.19
CA THR A 292 12.55 -9.20 8.01
C THR A 292 13.51 -8.01 7.96
N LEU A 293 13.86 -7.55 6.76
CA LEU A 293 14.66 -6.35 6.52
C LEU A 293 13.78 -5.30 5.83
N GLU A 294 13.71 -4.11 6.41
CA GLU A 294 12.94 -2.98 5.90
C GLU A 294 13.84 -1.77 5.66
N GLU A 295 13.48 -0.96 4.67
CA GLU A 295 14.09 0.33 4.38
C GLU A 295 13.14 1.46 4.82
N ILE A 296 13.68 2.48 5.47
CA ILE A 296 12.92 3.65 5.93
C ILE A 296 13.66 4.94 5.64
N GLN A 297 12.91 6.02 5.49
CA GLN A 297 13.44 7.37 5.29
C GLN A 297 13.16 8.22 6.53
N ILE A 298 14.23 8.68 7.19
CA ILE A 298 14.18 9.57 8.36
C ILE A 298 15.12 10.75 8.08
N GLN A 299 14.63 11.99 8.25
CA GLN A 299 15.43 13.22 8.04
C GLN A 299 16.12 13.31 6.65
N GLY A 300 15.53 12.71 5.63
CA GLY A 300 16.09 12.67 4.27
C GLY A 300 17.23 11.65 4.08
N LYS A 301 17.39 10.70 5.01
CA LYS A 301 18.36 9.61 4.93
C LYS A 301 17.72 8.23 5.02
N THR A 302 18.34 7.29 4.35
CA THR A 302 17.97 5.88 4.33
C THR A 302 18.52 5.18 5.57
N ILE A 303 17.65 4.51 6.32
CA ILE A 303 18.00 3.58 7.39
C ILE A 303 17.49 2.20 6.99
N LEU A 304 18.27 1.17 7.30
CA LEU A 304 17.84 -0.23 7.21
C LEU A 304 17.50 -0.74 8.60
N VAL A 305 16.38 -1.45 8.75
CA VAL A 305 15.95 -2.04 10.03
C VAL A 305 15.70 -3.54 9.87
N PHE A 306 16.43 -4.34 10.64
CA PHE A 306 16.13 -5.76 10.81
C PHE A 306 15.13 -5.94 11.96
N LYS A 307 13.91 -6.37 11.65
CA LYS A 307 12.95 -6.88 12.65
C LYS A 307 13.30 -8.33 12.96
N CYS A 308 13.80 -8.59 14.16
CA CYS A 308 14.10 -9.94 14.63
C CYS A 308 12.96 -10.43 15.53
N ASN A 309 12.27 -11.49 15.14
CA ASN A 309 11.29 -12.21 15.96
C ASN A 309 12.01 -13.28 16.78
N LYS A 310 11.46 -13.62 17.96
CA LYS A 310 11.99 -14.75 18.75
C LYS A 310 11.79 -16.07 17.97
N SER A 311 12.82 -16.90 17.89
CA SER A 311 12.75 -18.21 17.25
C SER A 311 12.10 -19.28 18.14
N ASP A 312 11.66 -20.37 17.52
CA ASP A 312 11.15 -21.58 18.20
C ASP A 312 12.28 -22.52 18.66
N ARG A 313 13.52 -22.27 18.22
CA ARG A 313 14.73 -23.05 18.51
C ARG A 313 15.96 -22.15 18.63
N PRO A 314 17.00 -22.53 19.40
CA PRO A 314 18.26 -21.80 19.44
C PRO A 314 18.95 -21.74 18.07
N LEU A 315 19.35 -20.55 17.64
CA LEU A 315 20.10 -20.28 16.41
C LEU A 315 21.56 -19.97 16.74
N TYR A 316 22.48 -20.65 16.06
CA TYR A 316 23.92 -20.55 16.28
C TYR A 316 24.59 -19.75 15.16
N TYR A 317 25.41 -18.78 15.52
CA TYR A 317 26.21 -17.98 14.59
C TYR A 317 27.66 -18.48 14.63
N LYS A 318 28.17 -19.03 13.52
CA LYS A 318 29.50 -19.68 13.45
C LYS A 318 29.73 -20.75 14.53
N GLY A 319 28.67 -21.43 14.95
CA GLY A 319 28.68 -22.41 16.05
C GLY A 319 28.61 -21.81 17.47
N GLU A 320 28.71 -20.49 17.63
CA GLU A 320 28.52 -19.80 18.90
C GLU A 320 27.04 -19.42 19.11
N LEU A 321 26.56 -19.51 20.35
CA LEU A 321 25.22 -19.07 20.73
C LEU A 321 25.29 -17.67 21.35
N PHE A 322 24.38 -16.77 20.94
CA PHE A 322 24.32 -15.38 21.43
C PHE A 322 22.98 -15.08 22.10
N MET A 323 23.01 -14.22 23.13
CA MET A 323 21.83 -13.78 23.87
C MET A 323 21.85 -12.27 24.13
N ARG A 324 20.68 -11.67 24.40
CA ARG A 324 20.54 -10.25 24.71
C ARG A 324 20.41 -10.04 26.23
N THR A 325 21.46 -9.52 26.87
CA THR A 325 21.53 -9.31 28.32
C THR A 325 21.62 -7.81 28.63
N ASN A 326 20.63 -7.22 29.30
CA ASN A 326 20.63 -5.82 29.76
C ASN A 326 21.01 -4.76 28.71
N GLY A 327 20.66 -4.98 27.43
CA GLY A 327 21.01 -4.08 26.33
C GLY A 327 22.36 -4.39 25.67
N GLN A 328 23.04 -5.48 26.03
CA GLN A 328 24.26 -5.95 25.38
C GLN A 328 24.09 -7.31 24.71
N THR A 329 24.85 -7.53 23.64
CA THR A 329 24.91 -8.78 22.88
C THR A 329 26.04 -9.64 23.45
N THR A 330 25.70 -10.69 24.20
CA THR A 330 26.66 -11.57 24.90
C THR A 330 26.69 -12.96 24.25
N ARG A 331 27.85 -13.62 24.28
CA ARG A 331 27.96 -15.05 23.95
C ARG A 331 27.50 -15.88 25.15
N VAL A 332 26.70 -16.91 24.91
CA VAL A 332 26.39 -17.94 25.91
C VAL A 332 27.60 -18.89 26.02
N PRO A 333 28.21 -19.06 27.21
CA PRO A 333 29.25 -20.07 27.44
C PRO A 333 28.70 -21.50 27.21
N PRO A 334 29.49 -22.44 26.69
CA PRO A 334 29.04 -23.82 26.43
C PRO A 334 28.33 -24.49 27.63
N GLU A 335 28.86 -24.28 28.82
CA GLU A 335 28.37 -24.79 30.10
C GLU A 335 27.01 -24.20 30.54
N LEU A 336 26.57 -23.09 29.95
CA LEU A 336 25.26 -22.48 30.22
C LEU A 336 24.21 -22.74 29.12
N ILE A 337 24.55 -23.50 28.06
CA ILE A 337 23.63 -23.74 26.92
C ILE A 337 22.38 -24.51 27.34
N GLU A 338 22.46 -25.45 28.30
CA GLU A 338 21.26 -26.16 28.79
C GLU A 338 20.36 -25.26 29.63
N SER A 339 20.93 -24.49 30.58
CA SER A 339 20.18 -23.51 31.37
C SER A 339 19.49 -22.48 30.48
N PHE A 340 20.19 -21.99 29.45
CA PHE A 340 19.64 -21.08 28.44
C PHE A 340 18.49 -21.71 27.63
N ARG A 341 18.59 -23.00 27.28
CA ARG A 341 17.50 -23.72 26.61
C ARG A 341 16.27 -23.84 27.51
N VAL A 342 16.46 -24.15 28.79
CA VAL A 342 15.36 -24.24 29.77
C VAL A 342 14.71 -22.88 30.02
N GLU A 343 15.49 -21.78 30.10
CA GLU A 343 14.95 -20.43 30.33
C GLU A 343 14.16 -19.88 29.13
N PHE A 344 14.60 -20.16 27.90
CA PHE A 344 14.04 -19.52 26.70
C PHE A 344 13.21 -20.43 25.79
N TYR A 345 13.23 -21.76 25.95
CA TYR A 345 12.62 -22.71 25.00
C TYR A 345 11.88 -23.90 25.65
N CYS A 346 11.69 -23.89 26.97
CA CYS A 346 10.88 -24.86 27.72
C CYS A 346 9.74 -24.17 28.47
#